data_AF-A0A7K4CRP4-F1
#
_entry.id   AF-A0A7K4CRP4-F1
#
_cell.length_a   1.000
_cell.length_b   1.000
_cell.length_c   1.000
_cell.angle_alpha   90.00
_cell.angle_beta   90.00
_cell.angle_gamma   90.00
#
_symmetry.space_group_name_H-M   'P 1'
#
loop_
_entity.id
_entity.type
_entity.pdbx_description
1 polymer ?
#
loop_
_entity_poly.entity_id
_entity_poly.type
_entity_poly.pdbx_seq_one_letter_code
_entity_poly.pdbx_strand_id
1 'polypeptide(L)'
;WIFLGLGYHRPHFGPNFGAVALATTDRYRPPAVLEAIAKNATTSIEHRSRDGIGIDEGASYGIGYNETDLPFWWAMAGPVAPPVIDVTFATMEKYGIRPEIVCGTGIPELLRSGSAVRGLSLRAYSELLGVVTRGLVLGTANTYTFRTPRYQLSCVQDRLEGHAGFQEHYWQASLDDNACVFTSAPGGLGFRPFTGGWKPRTTFYKNVGVIQYDRPMMPPEGEIAMLFLDGGINMLYGERPYNHAYFPRWAFDQVVSAGKWTFGARNGSYVALYSDQPTYWASDYDLAVIGRKNAWLVELGSVDENGSFQTFINQVTSAVVTIVPLSIGYDITYHSPSRGLVRVAWKGKMVVNGVQINTGDYLRYDNPYCTQLFGTTTTFIHLGAQNLTLNFAAGTRVEAG
;
A
#
# COMPACT_ATOMS: atom_id res chain seq x y z
N TRP A 1 12.96 -19.11 0.21
CA TRP A 1 13.22 -19.06 -1.24
C TRP A 1 12.21 -18.18 -1.98
N ILE A 2 10.91 -18.50 -1.96
CA ILE A 2 9.89 -17.74 -2.73
C ILE A 2 9.46 -16.41 -2.07
N PHE A 3 9.43 -16.32 -0.74
CA PHE A 3 8.88 -15.15 -0.03
C PHE A 3 9.75 -13.88 -0.06
N LEU A 4 11.01 -13.96 -0.52
CA LEU A 4 11.99 -12.87 -0.41
C LEU A 4 12.68 -12.52 -1.74
N GLY A 5 12.22 -13.07 -2.88
CA GLY A 5 12.88 -12.83 -4.18
C GLY A 5 14.32 -13.38 -4.29
N LEU A 6 14.72 -14.26 -3.35
CA LEU A 6 16.10 -14.75 -3.20
C LEU A 6 16.49 -15.85 -4.20
N GLY A 7 15.63 -16.16 -5.17
CA GLY A 7 15.83 -17.26 -6.13
C GLY A 7 16.39 -16.85 -7.48
N TYR A 8 16.56 -15.55 -7.76
CA TYR A 8 17.00 -15.07 -9.07
C TYR A 8 18.46 -14.63 -9.04
N HIS A 9 19.31 -15.25 -9.85
CA HIS A 9 20.65 -14.74 -10.15
C HIS A 9 20.54 -13.74 -11.30
N ARG A 10 20.60 -12.44 -10.99
CA ARG A 10 20.80 -11.40 -12.00
C ARG A 10 22.31 -11.13 -12.11
N PRO A 11 22.97 -11.38 -13.26
CA PRO A 11 24.44 -11.25 -13.40
C PRO A 11 25.01 -9.88 -13.00
N HIS A 12 24.18 -8.84 -12.96
CA HIS A 12 24.55 -7.46 -12.63
C HIS A 12 24.24 -7.06 -11.19
N PHE A 13 23.51 -7.88 -10.43
CA PHE A 13 23.31 -7.69 -9.00
C PHE A 13 24.28 -8.64 -8.31
N GLY A 14 25.19 -8.11 -7.48
CA GLY A 14 26.23 -8.90 -6.81
C GLY A 14 25.68 -10.14 -6.05
N PRO A 15 26.57 -11.05 -5.62
CA PRO A 15 26.16 -12.31 -5.00
C PRO A 15 25.26 -12.06 -3.81
N ASN A 16 24.10 -12.72 -3.79
CA ASN A 16 23.19 -12.67 -2.66
C ASN A 16 23.77 -13.52 -1.52
N PHE A 17 24.50 -12.87 -0.61
CA PHE A 17 25.22 -13.55 0.48
C PHE A 17 24.33 -14.45 1.34
N GLY A 18 23.06 -14.06 1.55
CA GLY A 18 22.09 -14.88 2.29
C GLY A 18 21.68 -16.15 1.53
N ALA A 19 21.41 -16.03 0.23
CA ALA A 19 21.08 -17.19 -0.61
C ALA A 19 22.28 -18.13 -0.75
N VAL A 20 23.49 -17.59 -0.92
CA VAL A 20 24.74 -18.38 -0.97
C VAL A 20 24.94 -19.10 0.37
N ALA A 21 24.86 -18.40 1.51
CA ALA A 21 25.02 -19.01 2.82
C ALA A 21 24.00 -20.14 3.09
N LEU A 22 22.75 -19.98 2.64
CA LEU A 22 21.71 -21.02 2.76
C LEU A 22 21.88 -22.16 1.75
N ALA A 23 22.47 -21.92 0.59
CA ALA A 23 22.71 -22.96 -0.42
C ALA A 23 23.97 -23.78 -0.15
N THR A 24 24.95 -23.21 0.56
CA THR A 24 26.23 -23.87 0.88
C THR A 24 26.29 -24.43 2.29
N THR A 25 25.31 -24.13 3.15
CA THR A 25 25.25 -24.69 4.50
C THR A 25 24.86 -26.16 4.47
N ASP A 26 25.56 -26.97 5.25
CA ASP A 26 25.24 -28.37 5.55
C ASP A 26 24.19 -28.50 6.67
N ARG A 27 23.87 -27.39 7.36
CA ARG A 27 22.99 -27.37 8.54
C ARG A 27 21.53 -27.08 8.23
N TYR A 28 21.22 -26.53 7.06
CA TYR A 28 19.86 -26.18 6.69
C TYR A 28 19.39 -26.96 5.47
N ARG A 29 18.27 -27.68 5.64
CA ARG A 29 17.48 -28.23 4.54
C ARG A 29 16.10 -27.57 4.50
N PRO A 30 15.58 -27.18 3.33
CA PRO A 30 14.19 -26.77 3.20
C PRO A 30 13.25 -27.88 3.70
N PRO A 31 12.24 -27.57 4.53
CA PRO A 31 11.16 -28.50 4.84
C PRO A 31 10.45 -28.97 3.56
N ALA A 32 10.09 -30.26 3.48
CA ALA A 32 9.45 -30.85 2.30
C ALA A 32 8.16 -30.11 1.90
N VAL A 33 7.40 -29.65 2.89
CA VAL A 33 6.15 -28.89 2.66
C VAL A 33 6.41 -27.59 1.89
N LEU A 34 7.54 -26.91 2.09
CA LEU A 34 7.84 -25.68 1.36
C LEU A 34 8.13 -25.95 -0.11
N GLU A 35 8.79 -27.06 -0.42
CA GLU A 35 9.01 -27.50 -1.81
C GLU A 35 7.71 -27.94 -2.47
N ALA A 36 6.84 -28.62 -1.72
CA ALA A 36 5.53 -29.04 -2.19
C ALA A 36 4.64 -27.81 -2.50
N ILE A 37 4.63 -26.79 -1.64
CA ILE A 37 3.94 -25.52 -1.87
C ILE A 37 4.50 -24.81 -3.11
N ALA A 38 5.83 -24.76 -3.26
CA ALA A 38 6.47 -24.16 -4.44
C ALA A 38 5.99 -24.81 -5.74
N LYS A 39 5.82 -26.14 -5.76
CA LYS A 39 5.29 -26.89 -6.91
C LYS A 39 3.77 -26.72 -7.09
N ASN A 40 3.03 -26.46 -6.01
CA ASN A 40 1.57 -26.26 -6.05
C ASN A 40 1.16 -24.85 -6.52
N ALA A 41 2.09 -23.90 -6.60
CA ALA A 41 1.84 -22.50 -6.96
C ALA A 41 1.31 -22.25 -8.40
N THR A 42 0.70 -23.22 -9.06
CA THR A 42 0.04 -23.07 -10.36
C THR A 42 -1.44 -22.70 -10.25
N THR A 43 -1.98 -22.54 -9.04
CA THR A 43 -3.38 -22.15 -8.81
C THR A 43 -3.53 -20.67 -8.44
N SER A 44 -4.76 -20.16 -8.53
CA SER A 44 -5.08 -18.86 -7.95
C SER A 44 -5.08 -18.92 -6.43
N ILE A 45 -4.56 -17.88 -5.79
CA ILE A 45 -4.38 -17.81 -4.33
C ILE A 45 -4.78 -16.41 -3.86
N GLU A 46 -5.57 -16.37 -2.79
CA GLU A 46 -5.72 -15.19 -1.96
C GLU A 46 -4.74 -15.26 -0.79
N HIS A 47 -4.01 -14.17 -0.57
CA HIS A 47 -3.17 -13.99 0.60
C HIS A 47 -3.56 -12.70 1.31
N ARG A 48 -3.82 -12.83 2.60
CA ARG A 48 -4.09 -11.74 3.52
C ARG A 48 -2.99 -11.73 4.59
N SER A 49 -2.54 -10.55 4.97
CA SER A 49 -1.54 -10.36 6.04
C SER A 49 -1.83 -9.07 6.78
N ARG A 50 -1.55 -9.08 8.07
CA ARG A 50 -1.52 -7.90 8.93
C ARG A 50 -0.08 -7.65 9.38
N ASP A 51 0.37 -6.42 9.17
CA ASP A 51 1.69 -5.91 9.53
C ASP A 51 1.55 -4.66 10.40
N GLY A 52 2.45 -4.49 11.37
CA GLY A 52 2.52 -3.29 12.20
C GLY A 52 1.43 -3.19 13.29
N ILE A 53 1.65 -2.27 14.22
CA ILE A 53 0.72 -1.92 15.30
C ILE A 53 0.36 -0.45 15.09
N GLY A 54 -0.95 -0.15 15.00
CA GLY A 54 -1.44 1.20 14.86
C GLY A 54 -1.10 2.05 16.08
N ILE A 55 -0.95 3.37 15.87
CA ILE A 55 -0.66 4.29 16.98
C ILE A 55 -1.68 4.15 18.10
N ASP A 56 -2.97 4.01 17.77
CA ASP A 56 -4.05 3.89 18.74
C ASP A 56 -4.19 2.48 19.35
N GLU A 57 -3.41 1.50 18.89
CA GLU A 57 -3.47 0.10 19.35
C GLU A 57 -2.36 -0.25 20.34
N GLY A 58 -1.37 0.62 20.54
CA GLY A 58 -0.15 0.32 21.31
C GLY A 58 -0.43 -0.28 22.69
N ALA A 59 -1.40 0.28 23.43
CA ALA A 59 -1.75 -0.19 24.76
C ALA A 59 -2.20 -1.66 24.79
N SER A 60 -2.92 -2.13 23.76
CA SER A 60 -3.36 -3.52 23.63
C SER A 60 -2.21 -4.50 23.44
N TYR A 61 -1.04 -4.01 23.05
CA TYR A 61 0.19 -4.78 22.86
C TYR A 61 1.25 -4.45 23.92
N GLY A 62 0.87 -3.75 25.00
CA GLY A 62 1.78 -3.38 26.08
C GLY A 62 2.78 -2.28 25.73
N ILE A 63 2.50 -1.48 24.70
CA ILE A 63 3.34 -0.37 24.23
C ILE A 63 2.66 0.95 24.63
N GLY A 64 3.22 1.64 25.62
CA GLY A 64 2.73 2.94 26.07
C GLY A 64 3.29 4.11 25.26
N TYR A 65 2.97 5.34 25.70
CA TYR A 65 3.50 6.58 25.12
C TYR A 65 4.42 7.29 26.13
N ASN A 66 5.34 6.54 26.73
CA ASN A 66 6.30 7.01 27.72
C ASN A 66 7.73 6.92 27.16
N GLU A 67 8.73 7.46 27.89
CA GLU A 67 10.13 7.50 27.44
C GLU A 67 10.70 6.10 27.13
N THR A 68 10.27 5.05 27.86
CA THR A 68 10.74 3.66 27.68
C THR A 68 10.28 3.06 26.35
N ASP A 69 9.04 3.37 25.94
CA ASP A 69 8.42 2.85 24.71
C ASP A 69 8.69 3.76 23.49
N LEU A 70 9.29 4.92 23.71
CA LEU A 70 9.57 5.92 22.68
C LEU A 70 10.41 5.38 21.51
N PRO A 71 11.45 4.54 21.73
CA PRO A 71 12.22 3.96 20.63
C PRO A 71 11.36 3.15 19.65
N PHE A 72 10.31 2.49 20.13
CA PHE A 72 9.36 1.78 19.26
C PHE A 72 8.64 2.78 18.34
N TRP A 73 8.02 3.82 18.90
CA TRP A 73 7.28 4.80 18.10
C TRP A 73 8.15 5.61 17.15
N TRP A 74 9.39 5.91 17.53
CA TRP A 74 10.36 6.53 16.64
C TRP A 74 10.72 5.61 15.47
N ALA A 75 10.93 4.31 15.72
CA ALA A 75 11.18 3.33 14.66
C ALA A 75 9.98 3.17 13.72
N MET A 76 8.76 3.39 14.21
CA MET A 76 7.53 3.41 13.40
C MET A 76 7.28 4.76 12.70
N ALA A 77 8.28 5.65 12.59
CA ALA A 77 8.16 6.98 12.01
C ALA A 77 7.06 7.85 12.66
N GLY A 78 6.75 7.62 13.94
CA GLY A 78 5.75 8.35 14.70
C GLY A 78 6.23 9.36 15.75
N PRO A 79 7.42 10.00 15.64
CA PRO A 79 7.91 10.90 16.71
C PRO A 79 7.04 12.14 16.92
N VAL A 80 6.27 12.55 15.90
CA VAL A 80 5.36 13.70 15.95
C VAL A 80 3.89 13.31 16.05
N ALA A 81 3.59 12.01 16.15
CA ALA A 81 2.22 11.55 16.31
C ALA A 81 1.63 12.11 17.61
N PRO A 82 0.34 12.50 17.64
CA PRO A 82 -0.21 13.24 18.78
C PRO A 82 -0.05 12.56 20.16
N PRO A 83 -0.17 11.23 20.31
CA PRO A 83 0.04 10.58 21.60
C PRO A 83 1.49 10.62 22.10
N VAL A 84 2.46 10.82 21.20
CA VAL A 84 3.91 10.62 21.45
C VAL A 84 4.67 11.95 21.50
N ILE A 85 4.17 12.97 20.79
CA ILE A 85 4.92 14.21 20.50
C ILE A 85 5.49 14.91 21.75
N ASP A 86 4.70 15.06 22.82
CA ASP A 86 5.17 15.77 24.01
C ASP A 86 6.35 15.04 24.66
N VAL A 87 6.28 13.71 24.76
CA VAL A 87 7.37 12.87 25.30
C VAL A 87 8.57 12.84 24.37
N THR A 88 8.36 12.84 23.06
CA THR A 88 9.44 12.99 22.07
C THR A 88 10.23 14.26 22.32
N PHE A 89 9.56 15.41 22.39
CA PHE A 89 10.24 16.71 22.55
C PHE A 89 10.92 16.86 23.92
N ALA A 90 10.30 16.38 25.00
CA ALA A 90 10.93 16.35 26.31
C ALA A 90 12.19 15.46 26.34
N THR A 91 12.15 14.32 25.67
CA THR A 91 13.29 13.39 25.57
C THR A 91 14.42 14.01 24.75
N MET A 92 14.11 14.67 23.64
CA MET A 92 15.11 15.37 22.84
C MET A 92 15.79 16.49 23.62
N GLU A 93 15.04 17.27 24.40
CA GLU A 93 15.60 18.30 25.28
C GLU A 93 16.51 17.68 26.36
N LYS A 94 16.04 16.63 27.06
CA LYS A 94 16.79 15.92 28.10
C LYS A 94 18.17 15.42 27.64
N TYR A 95 18.25 14.90 26.41
CA TYR A 95 19.48 14.31 25.88
C TYR A 95 20.22 15.18 24.86
N GLY A 96 19.77 16.43 24.64
CA GLY A 96 20.38 17.33 23.65
C GLY A 96 20.31 16.82 22.20
N ILE A 97 19.26 16.07 21.86
CA ILE A 97 19.04 15.54 20.51
C ILE A 97 18.39 16.63 19.65
N ARG A 98 18.97 16.87 18.48
CA ARG A 98 18.41 17.81 17.51
C ARG A 98 17.11 17.27 16.90
N PRO A 99 15.99 18.02 16.93
CA PRO A 99 14.70 17.56 16.39
C PRO A 99 14.72 17.12 14.94
N GLU A 100 15.53 17.78 14.10
CA GLU A 100 15.62 17.46 12.67
C GLU A 100 16.11 16.03 12.39
N ILE A 101 16.87 15.42 13.33
CA ILE A 101 17.38 14.04 13.21
C ILE A 101 16.24 13.03 13.39
N VAL A 102 15.30 13.33 14.29
CA VAL A 102 14.24 12.40 14.69
C VAL A 102 12.96 12.65 13.89
N CYS A 103 12.55 13.91 13.79
CA CYS A 103 11.28 14.32 13.22
C CYS A 103 11.36 14.76 11.75
N GLY A 104 12.56 14.79 11.17
CA GLY A 104 12.82 15.38 9.87
C GLY A 104 12.86 16.92 9.88
N THR A 105 13.32 17.51 8.78
CA THR A 105 13.46 18.97 8.63
C THR A 105 12.12 19.63 8.31
N GLY A 106 11.81 20.77 8.96
CA GLY A 106 10.64 21.60 8.67
C GLY A 106 9.38 21.23 9.47
N ILE A 107 9.20 19.95 9.80
CA ILE A 107 8.04 19.48 10.58
C ILE A 107 8.08 19.99 12.04
N PRO A 108 9.21 19.92 12.77
CA PRO A 108 9.30 20.49 14.12
C PRO A 108 8.99 21.98 14.17
N GLU A 109 9.49 22.74 13.20
CA GLU A 109 9.30 24.18 13.10
C GLU A 109 7.84 24.53 12.82
N LEU A 110 7.20 23.80 11.89
CA LEU A 110 5.77 23.93 11.61
C LEU A 110 4.94 23.66 12.88
N LEU A 111 5.24 22.58 13.60
CA LEU A 111 4.48 22.20 14.80
C LEU A 111 4.66 23.22 15.94
N ARG A 112 5.89 23.66 16.22
CA ARG A 112 6.17 24.64 17.29
C ARG A 112 5.61 26.02 16.96
N SER A 113 5.80 26.51 15.73
CA SER A 113 5.30 27.83 15.33
C SER A 113 3.78 27.85 15.26
N GLY A 114 3.17 26.84 14.65
CA GLY A 114 1.72 26.72 14.56
C GLY A 114 1.06 26.56 15.93
N SER A 115 1.63 25.75 16.83
CA SER A 115 1.11 25.64 18.20
C SER A 115 1.20 26.96 18.96
N ALA A 116 2.31 27.70 18.82
CA ALA A 116 2.47 29.01 19.45
C ALA A 116 1.48 30.05 18.91
N VAL A 117 1.32 30.14 17.58
CA VAL A 117 0.36 31.06 16.92
C VAL A 117 -1.08 30.76 17.34
N ARG A 118 -1.42 29.48 17.52
CA ARG A 118 -2.76 29.05 17.93
C ARG A 118 -2.98 29.04 19.44
N GLY A 119 -1.94 29.25 20.26
CA GLY A 119 -2.01 29.12 21.72
C GLY A 119 -2.35 27.69 22.18
N LEU A 120 -1.91 26.68 21.43
CA LEU A 120 -2.17 25.26 21.69
C LEU A 120 -0.92 24.55 22.22
N SER A 121 -1.11 23.42 22.90
CA SER A 121 0.00 22.49 23.15
C SER A 121 0.47 21.85 21.84
N LEU A 122 1.70 21.31 21.84
CA LEU A 122 2.23 20.58 20.69
C LEU A 122 1.33 19.40 20.33
N ARG A 123 0.87 18.63 21.32
CA ARG A 123 -0.12 17.57 21.12
C ARG A 123 -1.43 18.06 20.49
N ALA A 124 -2.03 19.12 21.01
CA ALA A 124 -3.30 19.63 20.49
C ALA A 124 -3.15 20.14 19.04
N TYR A 125 -2.04 20.80 18.73
CA TYR A 125 -1.76 21.22 17.35
C TYR A 125 -1.42 20.05 16.42
N SER A 126 -0.71 19.04 16.93
CA SER A 126 -0.45 17.79 16.19
C SER A 126 -1.74 17.05 15.84
N GLU A 127 -2.75 17.02 16.72
CA GLU A 127 -4.08 16.46 16.39
C GLU A 127 -4.76 17.26 15.27
N LEU A 128 -4.67 18.59 15.30
CA LEU A 128 -5.23 19.45 14.27
C LEU A 128 -4.58 19.20 12.90
N LEU A 129 -3.30 18.85 12.88
CA LEU A 129 -2.55 18.39 11.70
C LEU A 129 -2.49 16.86 11.58
N GLY A 130 -3.45 16.13 12.16
CA GLY A 130 -3.47 14.67 12.21
C GLY A 130 -3.35 13.99 10.84
N VAL A 131 -3.92 14.64 9.82
CA VAL A 131 -3.81 14.26 8.39
C VAL A 131 -2.35 14.05 7.97
N VAL A 132 -1.45 14.81 8.56
CA VAL A 132 -0.01 14.74 8.36
C VAL A 132 0.63 13.90 9.46
N THR A 133 0.50 14.33 10.71
CA THR A 133 1.27 13.79 11.85
C THR A 133 0.94 12.33 12.18
N ARG A 134 -0.31 11.90 12.01
CA ARG A 134 -0.72 10.49 12.11
C ARG A 134 -0.43 9.73 10.81
N GLY A 135 -0.50 10.42 9.67
CA GLY A 135 -0.22 9.87 8.36
C GLY A 135 1.20 9.30 8.23
N LEU A 136 2.18 9.89 8.91
CA LEU A 136 3.57 9.44 8.87
C LEU A 136 3.83 8.11 9.57
N VAL A 137 2.97 7.71 10.51
CA VAL A 137 3.20 6.53 11.32
C VAL A 137 3.06 5.27 10.46
N LEU A 138 4.06 4.39 10.52
CA LEU A 138 4.06 3.07 9.91
C LEU A 138 3.15 2.09 10.67
N GLY A 139 1.90 2.47 10.97
CA GLY A 139 0.97 1.66 11.78
C GLY A 139 0.44 0.39 11.10
N THR A 140 -0.72 -0.10 11.52
CA THR A 140 -1.38 -1.31 11.00
C THR A 140 -1.68 -1.30 9.49
N ALA A 141 -1.05 -2.19 8.74
CA ALA A 141 -1.28 -2.42 7.32
C ALA A 141 -1.89 -3.81 7.10
N ASN A 142 -3.11 -3.84 6.59
CA ASN A 142 -3.80 -5.07 6.18
C ASN A 142 -3.57 -5.26 4.68
N THR A 143 -2.61 -6.09 4.28
CA THR A 143 -2.33 -6.36 2.86
C THR A 143 -3.21 -7.48 2.32
N TYR A 144 -3.72 -7.29 1.11
CA TYR A 144 -4.48 -8.28 0.36
C TYR A 144 -3.84 -8.49 -1.02
N THR A 145 -3.58 -9.75 -1.37
CA THR A 145 -3.04 -10.16 -2.66
C THR A 145 -3.93 -11.24 -3.27
N PHE A 146 -4.36 -11.03 -4.50
CA PHE A 146 -4.93 -12.07 -5.36
C PHE A 146 -3.95 -12.37 -6.48
N ARG A 147 -3.51 -13.61 -6.57
CA ARG A 147 -2.53 -14.06 -7.58
C ARG A 147 -3.14 -15.18 -8.41
N THR A 148 -2.88 -15.17 -9.71
CA THR A 148 -3.14 -16.26 -10.66
C THR A 148 -1.82 -16.64 -11.37
N PRO A 149 -1.80 -17.67 -12.22
CA PRO A 149 -0.63 -17.93 -13.08
C PRO A 149 -0.31 -16.80 -14.07
N ARG A 150 -1.27 -15.90 -14.31
CA ARG A 150 -1.19 -14.85 -15.34
C ARG A 150 -0.89 -13.47 -14.75
N TYR A 151 -1.40 -13.17 -13.57
CA TYR A 151 -1.26 -11.85 -12.97
C TYR A 151 -1.37 -11.87 -11.45
N GLN A 152 -0.99 -10.77 -10.83
CA GLN A 152 -1.19 -10.50 -9.42
C GLN A 152 -1.78 -9.11 -9.22
N LEU A 153 -2.80 -9.00 -8.38
CA LEU A 153 -3.32 -7.73 -7.87
C LEU A 153 -3.08 -7.68 -6.37
N SER A 154 -2.44 -6.62 -5.88
CA SER A 154 -2.14 -6.46 -4.44
C SER A 154 -2.46 -5.05 -3.97
N CYS A 155 -2.91 -4.92 -2.73
CA CYS A 155 -3.07 -3.64 -2.07
C CYS A 155 -2.85 -3.72 -0.56
N VAL A 156 -2.68 -2.56 0.06
CA VAL A 156 -3.04 -2.34 1.47
C VAL A 156 -4.51 -1.95 1.50
N GLN A 157 -5.32 -2.62 2.30
CA GLN A 157 -6.76 -2.39 2.39
C GLN A 157 -7.07 -1.24 3.36
N ASP A 158 -7.90 -0.30 2.90
CA ASP A 158 -8.65 0.67 3.73
C ASP A 158 -7.80 1.34 4.84
N ARG A 159 -6.62 1.86 4.47
CA ARG A 159 -5.63 2.41 5.41
C ARG A 159 -5.44 3.91 5.21
N LEU A 160 -5.73 4.69 6.26
CA LEU A 160 -5.35 6.10 6.43
C LEU A 160 -5.64 6.95 5.19
N GLU A 161 -6.80 6.77 4.58
CA GLU A 161 -7.18 7.45 3.35
C GLU A 161 -7.12 8.98 3.51
N GLY A 162 -6.54 9.65 2.52
CA GLY A 162 -6.36 11.10 2.49
C GLY A 162 -5.32 11.66 3.45
N HIS A 163 -4.60 10.81 4.19
CA HIS A 163 -3.46 11.25 5.00
C HIS A 163 -2.20 11.37 4.14
N ALA A 164 -1.23 12.15 4.61
CA ALA A 164 0.10 12.23 4.00
C ALA A 164 0.92 10.98 4.35
N GLY A 165 1.78 10.52 3.46
CA GLY A 165 2.69 9.39 3.68
C GLY A 165 4.08 9.62 3.09
N PHE A 166 5.07 8.88 3.60
CA PHE A 166 6.43 8.87 3.09
C PHE A 166 6.78 7.50 2.53
N GLN A 167 7.25 7.45 1.28
CA GLN A 167 7.81 6.24 0.66
C GLN A 167 6.90 4.99 0.78
N GLU A 168 5.59 5.19 0.67
CA GLU A 168 4.60 4.10 0.73
C GLU A 168 4.14 3.70 -0.67
N HIS A 169 3.78 2.42 -0.83
CA HIS A 169 3.23 1.87 -2.07
C HIS A 169 1.94 1.12 -1.75
N TYR A 170 0.79 1.67 -2.16
CA TYR A 170 -0.52 1.20 -1.70
C TYR A 170 -1.06 0.02 -2.47
N TRP A 171 -0.73 -0.11 -3.76
CA TRP A 171 -1.27 -1.17 -4.59
C TRP A 171 -0.47 -1.33 -5.89
N GLN A 172 -0.57 -2.53 -6.48
CA GLN A 172 0.01 -2.83 -7.78
C GLN A 172 -0.78 -3.94 -8.49
N ALA A 173 -0.99 -3.77 -9.79
CA ALA A 173 -1.25 -4.85 -10.73
C ALA A 173 0.06 -5.28 -11.38
N SER A 174 0.40 -6.56 -11.34
CA SER A 174 1.63 -7.12 -11.90
C SER A 174 1.28 -8.22 -12.89
N LEU A 175 1.60 -8.01 -14.17
CA LEU A 175 1.30 -8.95 -15.26
C LEU A 175 2.56 -9.64 -15.79
N ASP A 176 3.72 -9.01 -15.61
CA ASP A 176 5.05 -9.50 -15.95
C ASP A 176 6.08 -8.67 -15.13
N ASP A 177 7.36 -9.02 -15.21
CA ASP A 177 8.47 -8.35 -14.50
C ASP A 177 8.50 -6.83 -14.72
N ASN A 178 8.17 -6.39 -15.94
CA ASN A 178 8.14 -4.97 -16.32
C ASN A 178 6.72 -4.42 -16.52
N ALA A 179 5.71 -5.29 -16.71
CA ALA A 179 4.34 -4.90 -16.97
C ALA A 179 3.58 -4.74 -15.64
N CYS A 180 3.91 -3.67 -14.93
CA CYS A 180 3.28 -3.30 -13.66
C CYS A 180 2.48 -2.00 -13.81
N VAL A 181 1.32 -1.94 -13.15
CA VAL A 181 0.47 -0.76 -13.10
C VAL A 181 0.15 -0.42 -11.64
N PHE A 182 0.35 0.84 -11.27
CA PHE A 182 -0.06 1.39 -9.98
C PHE A 182 -0.37 2.87 -10.13
N THR A 183 -1.06 3.45 -9.16
CA THR A 183 -1.30 4.90 -9.10
C THR A 183 -0.69 5.48 -7.84
N SER A 184 -0.38 6.77 -7.91
CA SER A 184 0.07 7.56 -6.77
C SER A 184 -0.46 8.99 -6.86
N ALA A 185 -0.38 9.72 -5.74
CA ALA A 185 -0.58 11.15 -5.71
C ALA A 185 0.64 11.82 -5.06
N PRO A 186 1.70 12.09 -5.83
CA PRO A 186 2.95 12.63 -5.28
C PRO A 186 2.74 14.05 -4.77
N GLY A 187 3.43 14.40 -3.68
CA GLY A 187 3.32 15.71 -3.03
C GLY A 187 3.41 15.59 -1.51
N GLY A 188 3.04 16.65 -0.78
CA GLY A 188 3.06 16.65 0.67
C GLY A 188 4.47 16.79 1.24
N LEU A 189 4.72 16.20 2.41
CA LEU A 189 6.03 16.30 3.04
C LEU A 189 7.07 15.51 2.23
N GLY A 190 8.20 16.12 1.86
CA GLY A 190 9.35 15.41 1.31
C GLY A 190 10.14 16.21 0.28
N PHE A 191 11.38 16.60 0.60
CA PHE A 191 12.24 17.47 -0.22
C PHE A 191 12.69 16.88 -1.58
N ARG A 192 12.26 15.66 -1.93
CA ARG A 192 12.63 14.98 -3.19
C ARG A 192 11.39 14.46 -3.94
N PRO A 193 11.44 14.45 -5.30
CA PRO A 193 10.38 14.03 -6.22
C PRO A 193 9.60 12.75 -5.84
N PHE A 194 10.29 11.83 -5.17
CA PHE A 194 9.89 10.45 -4.98
C PHE A 194 9.69 10.06 -3.50
N THR A 195 9.73 11.02 -2.57
CA THR A 195 9.76 10.72 -1.13
C THR A 195 8.42 10.84 -0.40
N GLY A 196 7.42 11.52 -0.97
CA GLY A 196 6.14 11.80 -0.30
C GLY A 196 4.93 11.78 -1.22
N GLY A 197 3.76 11.58 -0.63
CA GLY A 197 2.48 11.65 -1.34
C GLY A 197 1.26 11.60 -0.42
N TRP A 198 0.09 11.63 -1.06
CA TRP A 198 -1.20 11.47 -0.41
C TRP A 198 -1.72 10.04 -0.57
N LYS A 199 -2.12 9.44 0.54
CA LYS A 199 -2.56 8.05 0.61
C LYS A 199 -3.96 7.91 -0.01
N PRO A 200 -4.16 6.99 -0.96
CA PRO A 200 -5.50 6.69 -1.45
C PRO A 200 -6.30 5.90 -0.42
N ARG A 201 -7.62 5.86 -0.61
CA ARG A 201 -8.44 4.75 -0.13
C ARG A 201 -8.38 3.60 -1.14
N THR A 202 -7.86 2.46 -0.74
CA THR A 202 -7.78 1.24 -1.57
C THR A 202 -8.68 0.15 -1.02
N THR A 203 -9.60 -0.36 -1.83
CA THR A 203 -10.47 -1.50 -1.47
C THR A 203 -10.54 -2.51 -2.61
N PHE A 204 -10.04 -3.72 -2.35
CA PHE A 204 -9.81 -4.73 -3.39
C PHE A 204 -10.54 -6.03 -3.07
N TYR A 205 -10.99 -6.71 -4.12
CA TYR A 205 -11.56 -8.04 -4.04
C TYR A 205 -11.23 -8.83 -5.31
N LYS A 206 -10.46 -9.90 -5.14
CA LYS A 206 -9.92 -10.73 -6.24
C LYS A 206 -9.22 -9.87 -7.30
N ASN A 207 -9.69 -9.92 -8.54
CA ASN A 207 -9.12 -9.23 -9.69
C ASN A 207 -9.67 -7.80 -9.89
N VAL A 208 -10.43 -7.25 -8.94
CA VAL A 208 -11.01 -5.89 -9.01
C VAL A 208 -10.54 -5.04 -7.83
N GLY A 209 -10.20 -3.77 -8.10
CA GLY A 209 -9.83 -2.79 -7.09
C GLY A 209 -10.44 -1.42 -7.34
N VAL A 210 -10.77 -0.73 -6.26
CA VAL A 210 -11.19 0.69 -6.25
C VAL A 210 -10.16 1.51 -5.49
N ILE A 211 -9.68 2.59 -6.10
CA ILE A 211 -8.64 3.46 -5.55
C ILE A 211 -9.12 4.91 -5.61
N GLN A 212 -9.39 5.51 -4.46
CA GLN A 212 -9.89 6.89 -4.37
C GLN A 212 -8.81 7.81 -3.81
N TYR A 213 -8.51 8.88 -4.53
CA TYR A 213 -7.66 9.96 -4.06
C TYR A 213 -8.53 11.18 -3.75
N ASP A 214 -8.46 11.62 -2.51
CA ASP A 214 -8.91 12.92 -2.02
C ASP A 214 -8.24 13.16 -0.67
N ARG A 215 -8.29 14.39 -0.15
CA ARG A 215 -7.80 14.68 1.20
C ARG A 215 -8.63 15.75 1.88
N PRO A 216 -8.77 15.70 3.21
CA PRO A 216 -9.35 16.81 3.96
C PRO A 216 -8.49 18.07 3.82
N MET A 217 -9.13 19.23 3.95
CA MET A 217 -8.44 20.51 4.06
C MET A 217 -7.84 20.64 5.47
N MET A 218 -6.60 21.10 5.55
CA MET A 218 -5.94 21.47 6.80
C MET A 218 -6.28 22.93 7.17
N PRO A 219 -5.96 23.37 8.41
CA PRO A 219 -5.97 24.79 8.74
C PRO A 219 -5.17 25.62 7.73
N PRO A 220 -5.51 26.91 7.52
CA PRO A 220 -4.88 27.75 6.50
C PRO A 220 -3.34 27.76 6.54
N GLU A 221 -2.75 27.83 7.74
CA GLU A 221 -1.30 27.81 7.92
C GLU A 221 -0.66 26.47 7.51
N GLY A 222 -1.38 25.35 7.70
CA GLY A 222 -0.94 24.04 7.24
C GLY A 222 -1.01 23.90 5.72
N GLU A 223 -2.07 24.43 5.09
CA GLU A 223 -2.18 24.48 3.63
C GLU A 223 -1.09 25.37 3.01
N ILE A 224 -0.81 26.53 3.62
CA ILE A 224 0.26 27.43 3.18
C ILE A 224 1.63 26.74 3.31
N ALA A 225 1.88 26.05 4.42
CA ALA A 225 3.13 25.32 4.61
C ALA A 225 3.32 24.23 3.53
N MET A 226 2.27 23.46 3.21
CA MET A 226 2.33 22.48 2.13
C MET A 226 2.54 23.11 0.77
N LEU A 227 1.90 24.24 0.48
CA LEU A 227 2.10 24.96 -0.78
C LEU A 227 3.56 25.37 -0.98
N PHE A 228 4.23 25.85 0.08
CA PHE A 228 5.65 26.19 0.01
C PHE A 228 6.55 24.96 -0.17
N LEU A 229 6.22 23.85 0.49
CA LEU A 229 6.98 22.59 0.33
C LEU A 229 6.82 22.04 -1.09
N ASP A 230 5.59 21.88 -1.56
CA ASP A 230 5.29 21.39 -2.92
C ASP A 230 5.84 22.34 -3.98
N GLY A 231 5.69 23.66 -3.80
CA GLY A 231 6.20 24.68 -4.72
C GLY A 231 7.72 24.69 -4.80
N GLY A 232 8.43 24.63 -3.67
CA GLY A 232 9.89 24.60 -3.63
C GLY A 232 10.47 23.36 -4.32
N ILE A 233 9.80 22.23 -4.19
CA ILE A 233 10.15 20.99 -4.91
C ILE A 233 9.91 21.13 -6.41
N ASN A 234 8.73 21.59 -6.82
CA ASN A 234 8.38 21.71 -8.24
C ASN A 234 9.35 22.66 -8.95
N MET A 235 9.79 23.73 -8.26
CA MET A 235 10.85 24.63 -8.74
C MET A 235 12.20 23.93 -8.94
N LEU A 236 12.56 22.96 -8.08
CA LEU A 236 13.85 22.28 -8.12
C LEU A 236 13.87 21.06 -9.05
N TYR A 237 12.72 20.42 -9.28
CA TYR A 237 12.64 19.08 -9.90
C TYR A 237 11.61 18.95 -11.02
N GLY A 238 10.92 20.02 -11.41
CA GLY A 238 9.88 20.01 -12.43
C GLY A 238 8.48 19.71 -11.87
N GLU A 239 7.45 20.01 -12.68
CA GLU A 239 6.05 19.83 -12.29
C GLU A 239 5.70 18.36 -12.09
N ARG A 240 5.17 18.03 -10.91
CA ARG A 240 4.62 16.70 -10.63
C ARG A 240 3.13 16.64 -10.98
N PRO A 241 2.66 15.63 -11.72
CA PRO A 241 1.22 15.39 -11.82
C PRO A 241 0.67 15.05 -10.44
N TYR A 242 -0.39 15.75 -10.01
CA TYR A 242 -0.96 15.56 -8.66
C TYR A 242 -1.49 14.13 -8.49
N ASN A 243 -2.00 13.54 -9.56
CA ASN A 243 -2.47 12.17 -9.60
C ASN A 243 -2.02 11.53 -10.91
N HIS A 244 -1.53 10.30 -10.85
CA HIS A 244 -1.04 9.62 -12.03
C HIS A 244 -1.03 8.10 -11.86
N ALA A 245 -0.95 7.40 -12.99
CA ALA A 245 -0.70 5.97 -13.04
C ALA A 245 0.63 5.70 -13.73
N TYR A 246 1.51 4.94 -13.06
CA TYR A 246 2.62 4.28 -13.74
C TYR A 246 2.02 3.18 -14.62
N PHE A 247 2.13 3.35 -15.93
CA PHE A 247 1.63 2.45 -16.96
C PHE A 247 2.65 2.39 -18.10
N PRO A 248 3.71 1.57 -17.98
CA PRO A 248 4.84 1.53 -18.93
C PRO A 248 4.41 0.93 -20.27
N ARG A 249 4.03 1.76 -21.24
CA ARG A 249 3.49 1.29 -22.54
C ARG A 249 4.44 0.33 -23.27
N TRP A 250 5.74 0.54 -23.12
CA TRP A 250 6.80 -0.30 -23.67
C TRP A 250 6.87 -1.71 -23.09
N ALA A 251 6.25 -1.96 -21.92
CA ALA A 251 6.23 -3.27 -21.28
C ALA A 251 5.04 -4.15 -21.69
N PHE A 252 4.09 -3.60 -22.46
CA PHE A 252 2.90 -4.31 -22.94
C PHE A 252 3.03 -4.64 -24.42
N ASP A 253 2.43 -5.76 -24.81
CA ASP A 253 2.32 -6.16 -26.21
C ASP A 253 1.34 -5.24 -26.95
N GLN A 254 0.32 -4.75 -26.23
CA GLN A 254 -0.65 -3.79 -26.75
C GLN A 254 -1.18 -2.89 -25.62
N VAL A 255 -1.35 -1.59 -25.92
CA VAL A 255 -2.04 -0.62 -25.07
C VAL A 255 -3.16 0.03 -25.87
N VAL A 256 -4.37 0.08 -25.30
CA VAL A 256 -5.56 0.64 -25.96
C VAL A 256 -6.28 1.57 -25.00
N SER A 257 -6.69 2.75 -25.45
CA SER A 257 -7.61 3.62 -24.69
C SER A 257 -9.02 3.52 -25.29
N ALA A 258 -10.04 3.35 -24.45
CA ALA A 258 -11.44 3.39 -24.87
C ALA A 258 -12.30 4.10 -23.81
N GLY A 259 -12.82 5.29 -24.15
CA GLY A 259 -13.53 6.13 -23.21
C GLY A 259 -12.63 6.54 -22.04
N LYS A 260 -13.10 6.29 -20.81
CA LYS A 260 -12.36 6.54 -19.55
C LYS A 260 -11.42 5.40 -19.15
N TRP A 261 -11.34 4.33 -19.95
CA TRP A 261 -10.51 3.17 -19.67
C TRP A 261 -9.22 3.17 -20.50
N THR A 262 -8.14 2.73 -19.87
CA THR A 262 -6.86 2.39 -20.50
C THR A 262 -6.57 0.92 -20.25
N PHE A 263 -6.25 0.18 -21.32
CA PHE A 263 -6.07 -1.26 -21.33
C PHE A 263 -4.65 -1.63 -21.69
N GLY A 264 -4.14 -2.71 -21.10
CA GLY A 264 -2.85 -3.30 -21.43
C GLY A 264 -2.94 -4.81 -21.56
N ALA A 265 -2.27 -5.36 -22.56
CA ALA A 265 -2.11 -6.82 -22.72
C ALA A 265 -0.64 -7.20 -22.68
N ARG A 266 -0.33 -8.27 -21.95
CA ARG A 266 1.01 -8.83 -21.87
C ARG A 266 0.95 -10.34 -21.69
N ASN A 267 1.50 -11.13 -22.62
CA ASN A 267 1.62 -12.59 -22.52
C ASN A 267 0.31 -13.33 -22.15
N GLY A 268 -0.82 -12.84 -22.65
CA GLY A 268 -2.15 -13.39 -22.33
C GLY A 268 -2.72 -12.93 -20.99
N SER A 269 -2.12 -11.94 -20.34
CA SER A 269 -2.63 -11.26 -19.15
C SER A 269 -3.13 -9.87 -19.52
N TYR A 270 -4.23 -9.42 -18.91
CA TYR A 270 -4.90 -8.16 -19.27
C TYR A 270 -5.13 -7.27 -18.05
N VAL A 271 -5.00 -5.96 -18.23
CA VAL A 271 -5.34 -4.93 -17.24
C VAL A 271 -6.25 -3.91 -17.87
N ALA A 272 -7.27 -3.49 -17.13
CA ALA A 272 -8.10 -2.33 -17.43
C ALA A 272 -7.99 -1.34 -16.27
N LEU A 273 -7.68 -0.09 -16.57
CA LEU A 273 -7.57 1.01 -15.62
C LEU A 273 -8.53 2.14 -16.03
N TYR A 274 -9.53 2.39 -15.21
CA TYR A 274 -10.47 3.51 -15.36
C TYR A 274 -9.99 4.72 -14.60
N SER A 275 -10.19 5.93 -15.14
CA SER A 275 -10.05 7.19 -14.41
C SER A 275 -11.36 7.98 -14.45
N ASP A 276 -11.82 8.50 -13.31
CA ASP A 276 -12.97 9.40 -13.30
C ASP A 276 -12.65 10.73 -14.02
N GLN A 277 -11.47 11.27 -13.79
CA GLN A 277 -10.99 12.48 -14.43
C GLN A 277 -10.29 12.21 -15.78
N PRO A 278 -10.30 13.16 -16.72
CA PRO A 278 -9.57 13.02 -17.99
C PRO A 278 -8.08 12.74 -17.77
N THR A 279 -7.55 11.78 -18.53
CA THR A 279 -6.13 11.39 -18.48
C THR A 279 -5.37 11.87 -19.70
N TYR A 280 -4.07 12.12 -19.55
CA TYR A 280 -3.14 12.33 -20.67
C TYR A 280 -1.81 11.62 -20.42
N TRP A 281 -1.10 11.24 -21.47
CA TRP A 281 0.22 10.63 -21.35
C TRP A 281 1.26 11.74 -21.13
N ALA A 282 1.82 11.82 -19.93
CA ALA A 282 2.94 12.71 -19.63
C ALA A 282 4.28 12.14 -20.12
N SER A 283 4.36 10.81 -20.30
CA SER A 283 5.51 10.11 -20.87
C SER A 283 5.10 8.75 -21.47
N ASP A 284 6.08 7.93 -21.85
CA ASP A 284 5.86 6.53 -22.28
C ASP A 284 5.48 5.57 -21.15
N TYR A 285 5.50 6.04 -19.91
CA TYR A 285 5.15 5.23 -18.74
C TYR A 285 4.23 5.93 -17.74
N ASP A 286 3.86 7.19 -17.98
CA ASP A 286 3.14 7.99 -17.01
C ASP A 286 1.82 8.52 -17.58
N LEU A 287 0.71 8.03 -17.04
CA LEU A 287 -0.65 8.44 -17.38
C LEU A 287 -1.16 9.40 -16.30
N ALA A 288 -1.09 10.70 -16.59
CA ALA A 288 -1.33 11.77 -15.64
C ALA A 288 -2.80 12.23 -15.64
N VAL A 289 -3.20 12.76 -14.49
CA VAL A 289 -4.50 13.40 -14.24
C VAL A 289 -4.27 14.74 -13.57
N ILE A 290 -5.00 15.75 -14.03
CA ILE A 290 -4.98 17.08 -13.42
C ILE A 290 -5.89 17.09 -12.19
N GLY A 291 -5.36 17.59 -11.08
CA GLY A 291 -6.12 17.86 -9.86
C GLY A 291 -6.02 16.77 -8.80
N ARG A 292 -6.45 17.14 -7.59
CA ARG A 292 -6.26 16.32 -6.38
C ARG A 292 -7.20 15.14 -6.22
N LYS A 293 -8.39 15.28 -6.81
CA LYS A 293 -9.52 14.38 -6.58
C LYS A 293 -9.68 13.50 -7.81
N ASN A 294 -9.43 12.21 -7.67
CA ASN A 294 -9.66 11.24 -8.72
C ASN A 294 -10.03 9.87 -8.15
N ALA A 295 -10.85 9.13 -8.89
CA ALA A 295 -11.13 7.72 -8.60
C ALA A 295 -10.60 6.87 -9.75
N TRP A 296 -9.81 5.85 -9.39
CA TRP A 296 -9.40 4.80 -10.30
C TRP A 296 -10.15 3.50 -10.00
N LEU A 297 -10.47 2.76 -11.07
CA LEU A 297 -10.89 1.37 -10.98
C LEU A 297 -9.89 0.51 -11.72
N VAL A 298 -9.52 -0.63 -11.16
CA VAL A 298 -8.69 -1.62 -11.83
C VAL A 298 -9.46 -2.93 -11.93
N GLU A 299 -9.46 -3.54 -13.10
CA GLU A 299 -9.90 -4.91 -13.30
C GLU A 299 -8.83 -5.66 -14.09
N LEU A 300 -8.43 -6.83 -13.60
CA LEU A 300 -7.51 -7.73 -14.29
C LEU A 300 -8.26 -8.89 -14.94
N GLY A 301 -7.69 -9.40 -16.03
CA GLY A 301 -8.19 -10.55 -16.75
C GLY A 301 -7.07 -11.31 -17.42
N SER A 302 -7.43 -12.33 -18.18
CA SER A 302 -6.47 -13.17 -18.88
C SER A 302 -7.09 -13.85 -20.09
N VAL A 303 -6.25 -14.44 -20.93
CA VAL A 303 -6.68 -15.29 -22.05
C VAL A 303 -7.49 -16.49 -21.55
N ASP A 304 -7.18 -17.01 -20.36
CA ASP A 304 -7.87 -18.16 -19.78
C ASP A 304 -9.29 -17.80 -19.30
N GLU A 305 -9.50 -16.54 -18.88
CA GLU A 305 -10.78 -16.04 -18.36
C GLU A 305 -11.64 -15.33 -19.43
N ASN A 306 -11.00 -14.64 -20.37
CA ASN A 306 -11.65 -13.76 -21.33
C ASN A 306 -11.51 -14.25 -22.78
N GLY A 307 -10.66 -15.25 -23.05
CA GLY A 307 -10.39 -15.79 -24.39
C GLY A 307 -9.51 -14.91 -25.27
N SER A 308 -9.74 -13.59 -25.30
CA SER A 308 -8.90 -12.64 -26.05
C SER A 308 -8.88 -11.25 -25.40
N PHE A 309 -7.87 -10.44 -25.76
CA PHE A 309 -7.78 -9.06 -25.29
C PHE A 309 -8.95 -8.20 -25.77
N GLN A 310 -9.41 -8.40 -27.01
CA GLN A 310 -10.57 -7.69 -27.54
C GLN A 310 -11.86 -8.05 -26.79
N THR A 311 -12.04 -9.33 -26.44
CA THR A 311 -13.18 -9.77 -25.62
C THR A 311 -13.15 -9.10 -24.25
N PHE A 312 -11.98 -9.03 -23.60
CA PHE A 312 -11.79 -8.34 -22.33
C PHE A 312 -12.15 -6.85 -22.42
N ILE A 313 -11.64 -6.13 -23.44
CA ILE A 313 -11.99 -4.73 -23.70
C ILE A 313 -13.50 -4.57 -23.85
N ASN A 314 -14.15 -5.40 -24.67
CA ASN A 314 -15.59 -5.32 -24.92
C ASN A 314 -16.41 -5.57 -23.65
N GLN A 315 -16.03 -6.55 -22.83
CA GLN A 315 -16.69 -6.86 -21.55
C GLN A 315 -16.57 -5.69 -20.56
N VAL A 316 -15.37 -5.12 -20.40
CA VAL A 316 -15.13 -4.03 -19.44
C VAL A 316 -15.73 -2.71 -19.90
N THR A 317 -15.65 -2.38 -21.20
CA THR A 317 -16.25 -1.13 -21.73
C THR A 317 -17.77 -1.14 -21.72
N SER A 318 -18.39 -2.33 -21.75
CA SER A 318 -19.85 -2.50 -21.64
C SER A 318 -20.34 -2.45 -20.19
N ALA A 319 -19.44 -2.45 -19.21
CA ALA A 319 -19.78 -2.40 -17.80
C ALA A 319 -20.24 -1.01 -17.37
N VAL A 320 -21.26 -0.96 -16.51
CA VAL A 320 -21.78 0.31 -15.97
C VAL A 320 -20.90 0.77 -14.81
N VAL A 321 -20.37 1.99 -14.93
CA VAL A 321 -19.64 2.70 -13.87
C VAL A 321 -20.42 3.95 -13.48
N THR A 322 -20.69 4.13 -12.20
CA THR A 322 -21.29 5.34 -11.63
C THR A 322 -20.40 5.88 -10.54
N ILE A 323 -19.94 7.13 -10.71
CA ILE A 323 -19.10 7.86 -9.77
C ILE A 323 -19.86 9.09 -9.31
N VAL A 324 -20.16 9.19 -8.02
CA VAL A 324 -20.81 10.35 -7.42
C VAL A 324 -19.81 11.05 -6.50
N PRO A 325 -19.34 12.27 -6.84
CA PRO A 325 -18.41 12.99 -5.99
C PRO A 325 -19.08 13.45 -4.69
N LEU A 326 -18.38 13.26 -3.56
CA LEU A 326 -18.79 13.74 -2.24
C LEU A 326 -17.97 14.98 -1.84
N SER A 327 -18.26 15.55 -0.67
CA SER A 327 -17.42 16.62 -0.08
C SER A 327 -15.97 16.15 0.12
N ILE A 328 -15.79 14.87 0.47
CA ILE A 328 -14.50 14.17 0.46
C ILE A 328 -14.71 12.76 -0.13
N GLY A 329 -13.89 12.40 -1.12
CA GLY A 329 -13.96 11.14 -1.85
C GLY A 329 -15.21 10.98 -2.72
N TYR A 330 -15.65 9.73 -2.93
CA TYR A 330 -16.69 9.37 -3.88
C TYR A 330 -17.61 8.26 -3.35
N ASP A 331 -18.85 8.23 -3.85
CA ASP A 331 -19.68 7.03 -3.87
C ASP A 331 -19.55 6.37 -5.25
N ILE A 332 -19.10 5.13 -5.26
CA ILE A 332 -18.73 4.38 -6.46
C ILE A 332 -19.59 3.12 -6.57
N THR A 333 -20.19 2.93 -7.74
CA THR A 333 -20.83 1.69 -8.14
C THR A 333 -20.23 1.21 -9.46
N TYR A 334 -19.76 -0.03 -9.48
CA TYR A 334 -19.18 -0.66 -10.67
C TYR A 334 -19.78 -2.05 -10.90
N HIS A 335 -20.42 -2.25 -12.05
CA HIS A 335 -20.91 -3.55 -12.48
C HIS A 335 -19.78 -4.33 -13.18
N SER A 336 -18.84 -4.84 -12.39
CA SER A 336 -17.71 -5.63 -12.90
C SER A 336 -18.21 -6.84 -13.70
N PRO A 337 -17.71 -7.07 -14.93
CA PRO A 337 -18.08 -8.24 -15.71
C PRO A 337 -17.64 -9.56 -15.06
N SER A 338 -16.59 -9.53 -14.22
CA SER A 338 -16.09 -10.73 -13.54
C SER A 338 -16.60 -10.90 -12.11
N ARG A 339 -16.88 -9.81 -11.38
CA ARG A 339 -17.25 -9.84 -9.96
C ARG A 339 -18.70 -9.43 -9.67
N GLY A 340 -19.43 -8.90 -10.64
CA GLY A 340 -20.78 -8.38 -10.45
C GLY A 340 -20.79 -6.99 -9.81
N LEU A 341 -21.82 -6.68 -9.03
CA LEU A 341 -22.05 -5.35 -8.49
C LEU A 341 -21.08 -5.03 -7.34
N VAL A 342 -20.12 -4.16 -7.60
CA VAL A 342 -19.19 -3.59 -6.61
C VAL A 342 -19.70 -2.22 -6.16
N ARG A 343 -19.78 -2.00 -4.85
CA ARG A 343 -20.13 -0.72 -4.25
C ARG A 343 -19.10 -0.35 -3.19
N VAL A 344 -18.59 0.87 -3.26
CA VAL A 344 -17.75 1.43 -2.20
C VAL A 344 -17.94 2.95 -2.13
N ALA A 345 -17.97 3.48 -0.91
CA ALA A 345 -18.03 4.92 -0.64
C ALA A 345 -16.65 5.46 -0.25
N TRP A 346 -16.52 6.72 0.16
CA TRP A 346 -15.30 7.23 0.79
C TRP A 346 -15.11 6.68 2.21
N LYS A 347 -16.21 6.41 2.92
CA LYS A 347 -16.22 5.76 4.24
C LYS A 347 -17.13 4.54 4.23
N GLY A 348 -16.83 3.53 5.05
CA GLY A 348 -17.65 2.33 5.16
C GLY A 348 -17.19 1.19 4.24
N LYS A 349 -17.78 0.01 4.39
CA LYS A 349 -17.26 -1.24 3.81
C LYS A 349 -17.48 -1.33 2.30
N MET A 350 -16.56 -2.00 1.61
CA MET A 350 -16.76 -2.47 0.24
C MET A 350 -17.81 -3.59 0.24
N VAL A 351 -18.74 -3.56 -0.72
CA VAL A 351 -19.79 -4.57 -0.89
C VAL A 351 -19.72 -5.12 -2.31
N VAL A 352 -19.74 -6.44 -2.47
CA VAL A 352 -19.76 -7.13 -3.77
C VAL A 352 -20.95 -8.09 -3.80
N ASN A 353 -21.88 -7.90 -4.74
CA ASN A 353 -23.14 -8.66 -4.84
C ASN A 353 -23.92 -8.75 -3.52
N GLY A 354 -23.96 -7.65 -2.78
CA GLY A 354 -24.64 -7.58 -1.47
C GLY A 354 -23.83 -8.15 -0.29
N VAL A 355 -22.66 -8.74 -0.53
CA VAL A 355 -21.78 -9.27 0.53
C VAL A 355 -20.72 -8.26 0.90
N GLN A 356 -20.60 -7.95 2.20
CA GLN A 356 -19.52 -7.10 2.71
C GLN A 356 -18.17 -7.82 2.59
N ILE A 357 -17.18 -7.14 2.03
CA ILE A 357 -15.81 -7.65 1.91
C ILE A 357 -15.02 -7.31 3.16
N ASN A 358 -14.33 -8.30 3.72
CA ASN A 358 -13.41 -8.11 4.83
C ASN A 358 -12.14 -7.39 4.35
N THR A 359 -11.94 -6.16 4.82
CA THR A 359 -10.75 -5.32 4.56
C THR A 359 -9.74 -5.30 5.72
N GLY A 360 -9.94 -6.15 6.73
CA GLY A 360 -9.16 -6.21 7.97
C GLY A 360 -10.08 -6.37 9.20
N ASP A 361 -9.57 -6.73 10.38
CA ASP A 361 -8.16 -7.03 10.72
C ASP A 361 -7.79 -8.48 10.41
N TYR A 362 -6.80 -8.68 9.56
CA TYR A 362 -6.38 -10.03 9.17
C TYR A 362 -5.50 -10.71 10.23
N LEU A 363 -5.30 -12.01 10.08
CA LEU A 363 -4.23 -12.74 10.75
C LEU A 363 -2.86 -12.21 10.29
N ARG A 364 -1.77 -12.55 11.02
CA ARG A 364 -0.41 -12.24 10.56
C ARG A 364 -0.17 -12.83 9.17
N TYR A 365 -0.54 -14.09 8.98
CA TYR A 365 -0.62 -14.71 7.67
C TYR A 365 -1.96 -15.44 7.58
N ASP A 366 -2.69 -15.22 6.50
CA ASP A 366 -3.94 -15.90 6.15
C ASP A 366 -3.88 -16.25 4.66
N ASN A 367 -3.51 -17.49 4.35
CA ASN A 367 -3.60 -18.08 3.02
C ASN A 367 -3.74 -19.61 3.12
N PRO A 368 -4.08 -20.30 2.02
CA PRO A 368 -4.31 -21.75 2.04
C PRO A 368 -3.15 -22.61 2.55
N TYR A 369 -1.92 -22.09 2.56
CA TYR A 369 -0.74 -22.85 2.98
C TYR A 369 -0.19 -22.42 4.34
N CYS A 370 -0.45 -21.19 4.78
CA CYS A 370 0.21 -20.59 5.93
C CYS A 370 -0.78 -19.77 6.75
N THR A 371 -0.82 -20.07 8.06
CA THR A 371 -1.61 -19.32 9.03
C THR A 371 -0.76 -18.95 10.25
N GLN A 372 -0.99 -17.74 10.76
CA GLN A 372 -0.43 -17.30 12.03
C GLN A 372 -1.32 -16.23 12.64
N LEU A 373 -1.74 -16.40 13.90
CA LEU A 373 -2.49 -15.36 14.60
C LEU A 373 -1.60 -14.12 14.82
N PHE A 374 -2.15 -12.94 14.56
CA PHE A 374 -1.42 -11.69 14.78
C PHE A 374 -1.03 -11.54 16.26
N GLY A 375 0.17 -11.03 16.52
CA GLY A 375 0.73 -10.93 17.88
C GLY A 375 1.26 -12.23 18.47
N THR A 376 1.16 -13.37 17.76
CA THR A 376 1.76 -14.65 18.20
C THR A 376 3.06 -14.95 17.46
N THR A 377 3.85 -15.87 18.02
CA THR A 377 5.16 -16.29 17.49
C THR A 377 5.14 -17.71 16.91
N THR A 378 3.95 -18.26 16.63
CA THR A 378 3.80 -19.61 16.07
C THR A 378 3.15 -19.57 14.70
N THR A 379 3.84 -20.09 13.70
CA THR A 379 3.37 -20.16 12.30
C THR A 379 3.09 -21.62 11.93
N PHE A 380 1.92 -21.86 11.35
CA PHE A 380 1.50 -23.17 10.85
C PHE A 380 1.52 -23.17 9.33
N ILE A 381 2.28 -24.09 8.75
CA ILE A 381 2.43 -24.24 7.31
C ILE A 381 2.03 -25.67 6.93
N HIS A 382 1.16 -25.84 5.93
CA HIS A 382 0.66 -27.15 5.56
C HIS A 382 0.33 -27.26 4.07
N LEU A 383 0.40 -28.50 3.56
CA LEU A 383 -0.12 -28.89 2.26
C LEU A 383 -0.40 -30.40 2.25
N GLY A 384 -1.68 -30.76 2.13
CA GLY A 384 -2.10 -32.16 2.21
C GLY A 384 -1.77 -32.78 3.58
N ALA A 385 -1.02 -33.88 3.59
CA ALA A 385 -0.56 -34.53 4.82
C ALA A 385 0.68 -33.88 5.46
N GLN A 386 1.39 -33.03 4.72
CA GLN A 386 2.63 -32.42 5.18
C GLN A 386 2.35 -31.17 6.01
N ASN A 387 3.01 -31.07 7.16
CA ASN A 387 2.85 -29.99 8.12
C ASN A 387 4.22 -29.51 8.62
N LEU A 388 4.29 -28.21 8.89
CA LEU A 388 5.43 -27.55 9.50
C LEU A 388 4.92 -26.54 10.52
N THR A 389 5.36 -26.71 11.77
CA THR A 389 5.13 -25.72 12.83
C THR A 389 6.44 -25.04 13.18
N LEU A 390 6.46 -23.72 13.07
CA LEU A 390 7.57 -22.86 13.50
C LEU A 390 7.15 -22.12 14.75
N ASN A 391 7.87 -22.30 15.86
CA ASN A 391 7.66 -21.53 17.09
C ASN A 391 8.92 -20.72 17.38
N PHE A 392 8.85 -19.42 17.14
CA PHE A 392 9.99 -18.51 17.28
C PHE A 392 10.31 -18.17 18.73
N ALA A 393 9.34 -18.27 19.65
CA ALA A 393 9.61 -18.08 21.08
C ALA A 393 10.38 -19.26 21.68
N ALA A 394 10.05 -20.48 21.28
CA ALA A 394 10.74 -21.70 21.71
C ALA A 394 11.97 -22.04 20.86
N GLY A 395 12.14 -21.39 19.70
CA GLY A 395 13.20 -21.71 18.74
C GLY A 395 13.04 -23.09 18.10
N THR A 396 11.82 -23.62 17.97
CA THR A 396 11.56 -24.99 17.52
C THR A 396 10.99 -25.04 16.10
N ARG A 397 11.38 -26.09 15.38
CA ARG A 397 10.86 -26.48 14.06
C ARG A 397 10.38 -27.93 14.14
N VAL A 398 9.09 -28.15 13.88
CA VAL A 398 8.48 -29.49 13.88
C VAL A 398 7.90 -29.77 12.51
N GLU A 399 8.42 -30.80 11.85
CA GLU A 399 7.92 -31.33 10.58
C GLU A 399 7.12 -32.62 10.84
N ALA A 400 5.99 -32.78 10.17
CA ALA A 400 5.21 -34.01 10.22
C ALA A 400 4.58 -34.30 8.85
N GLY A 401 4.45 -35.58 8.49
CA GLY A 401 3.88 -36.02 7.21
C GLY A 401 4.95 -36.49 6.23
#